data_AF-A0A6G0ECA5-F1
#
_entry.id   AF-A0A6G0ECA5-F1
#
_cell.length_a   1.000
_cell.length_b   1.000
_cell.length_c   1.000
_cell.angle_alpha   90.00
_cell.angle_beta   90.00
_cell.angle_gamma   90.00
#
_symmetry.space_group_name_H-M   'P 1'
#
loop_
_entity.id
_entity.type
_entity.pdbx_description
1 polymer ?
#
loop_
_entity_poly.entity_id
_entity_poly.type
_entity_poly.pdbx_seq_one_letter_code
_entity_poly.pdbx_strand_id
1 'polypeptide(L)'
;MAREMGGQETDAGGVFEALANPAQRELLFALADANPVDDETLDPAELLTSDGEVDIPERTQIGLYHVHLPKLDEFGFIRWDRENGQICTGDGWNDVAPVLDVIRENEERFPEGVL
;
A
#
# COMPACT_ATOMS: atom_id res chain seq x y z
N MET A 1 5.96 -33.90 1.91
CA MET A 1 7.17 -33.43 2.60
C MET A 1 7.21 -31.93 2.45
N ALA A 2 7.19 -31.24 3.59
CA ALA A 2 7.21 -29.79 3.70
C ALA A 2 8.51 -29.24 3.11
N ARG A 3 8.43 -28.12 2.40
CA ARG A 3 9.57 -27.24 2.21
C ARG A 3 9.58 -26.27 3.38
N GLU A 4 10.51 -26.46 4.29
CA GLU A 4 10.84 -25.48 5.32
C GLU A 4 11.64 -24.33 4.70
N MET A 5 11.15 -23.11 4.95
CA MET A 5 11.91 -21.96 5.45
C MET A 5 13.18 -21.56 4.67
N GLY A 6 13.00 -20.80 3.59
CA GLY A 6 13.98 -19.78 3.19
C GLY A 6 13.55 -18.46 3.82
N GLY A 7 14.40 -17.87 4.67
CA GLY A 7 14.16 -16.52 5.19
C GLY A 7 13.92 -15.56 4.02
N GLN A 8 12.84 -14.78 4.11
CA GLN A 8 12.49 -13.79 3.10
C GLN A 8 13.66 -12.82 2.97
N GLU A 9 14.36 -12.92 1.84
CA GLU A 9 15.15 -11.82 1.32
C GLU A 9 14.20 -10.62 1.24
N THR A 10 14.49 -9.55 1.96
CA THR A 10 13.74 -8.29 1.89
C THR A 10 13.50 -8.00 0.41
N ASP A 11 12.24 -8.01 -0.03
CA ASP A 11 11.91 -7.84 -1.44
C ASP A 11 12.01 -6.35 -1.81
N ALA A 12 13.25 -5.85 -1.83
CA ALA A 12 13.56 -4.50 -2.27
C ALA A 12 13.01 -4.25 -3.69
N GLY A 13 12.93 -5.29 -4.51
CA GLY A 13 12.31 -5.24 -5.83
C GLY A 13 10.84 -4.85 -5.74
N GLY A 14 10.05 -5.60 -4.97
CA GLY A 14 8.64 -5.30 -4.71
C GLY A 14 8.42 -3.92 -4.09
N VAL A 15 9.26 -3.52 -3.12
CA VAL A 15 9.16 -2.19 -2.49
C VAL A 15 9.34 -1.08 -3.52
N PHE A 16 10.42 -1.10 -4.30
CA PHE A 16 10.64 -0.06 -5.30
C PHE A 16 9.63 -0.11 -6.45
N GLU A 17 9.15 -1.30 -6.83
CA GLU A 17 8.11 -1.45 -7.84
C GLU A 17 6.77 -0.85 -7.39
N ALA A 18 6.37 -1.10 -6.14
CA ALA A 18 5.17 -0.51 -5.57
C ALA A 18 5.28 1.02 -5.45
N LEU A 19 6.41 1.53 -4.96
CA LEU A 19 6.62 2.97 -4.77
C LEU A 19 6.82 3.74 -6.09
N ALA A 20 7.22 3.07 -7.17
CA ALA A 20 7.31 3.68 -8.49
C ALA A 20 5.94 3.96 -9.12
N ASN A 21 4.87 3.30 -8.67
CA ASN A 21 3.52 3.54 -9.14
C ASN A 21 2.81 4.58 -8.24
N PRO A 22 2.37 5.74 -8.77
CA PRO A 22 1.79 6.81 -7.96
C PRO A 22 0.57 6.37 -7.12
N ALA A 23 -0.35 5.58 -7.70
CA ALA A 23 -1.56 5.15 -6.99
C ALA A 23 -1.26 4.13 -5.89
N GLN A 24 -0.29 3.24 -6.11
CA GLN A 24 0.16 2.31 -5.07
C GLN A 24 0.91 3.05 -3.96
N ARG A 25 1.78 4.00 -4.33
CA ARG A 25 2.51 4.85 -3.39
C ARG A 25 1.54 5.65 -2.51
N GLU A 26 0.56 6.32 -3.11
CA GLU A 26 -0.46 7.09 -2.40
C GLU A 26 -1.24 6.22 -1.41
N LEU A 27 -1.70 5.03 -1.83
CA LEU A 27 -2.41 4.12 -0.95
C LEU A 27 -1.55 3.62 0.22
N LEU A 28 -0.27 3.32 -0.03
CA LEU A 28 0.66 2.88 1.00
C LEU A 28 0.94 3.99 2.03
N PHE A 29 1.08 5.25 1.58
CA PHE A 29 1.19 6.39 2.49
C PHE A 29 -0.09 6.62 3.28
N ALA A 30 -1.25 6.61 2.62
CA ALA A 30 -2.55 6.76 3.30
C ALA A 30 -2.76 5.66 4.36
N LEU A 31 -2.38 4.42 4.05
CA LEU A 31 -2.45 3.32 5.01
C LEU A 31 -1.47 3.50 6.18
N ALA A 32 -0.26 3.96 5.92
CA ALA A 32 0.73 4.26 6.95
C ALA A 32 0.28 5.41 7.86
N ASP A 33 -0.40 6.42 7.31
CA ASP A 33 -0.91 7.57 8.05
C ASP A 33 -2.15 7.22 8.87
N ALA A 34 -3.02 6.33 8.34
CA ALA A 34 -4.13 5.76 9.09
C ALA A 34 -3.65 4.89 10.26
N ASN A 35 -2.47 4.27 10.12
CA ASN A 35 -1.80 3.46 11.14
C ASN A 35 -2.76 2.45 11.81
N PRO A 36 -3.37 1.53 11.03
CA PRO A 36 -4.32 0.55 11.55
C PRO A 36 -3.66 -0.33 12.62
N VAL A 37 -4.41 -0.66 13.67
CA VAL A 37 -3.91 -1.51 14.76
C VAL A 37 -4.33 -2.96 14.51
N ASP A 38 -3.38 -3.88 14.60
CA ASP A 38 -3.59 -5.33 14.41
C ASP A 38 -4.25 -5.65 13.05
N ASP A 39 -5.39 -6.34 13.06
CA ASP A 39 -6.16 -6.74 11.87
C ASP A 39 -7.26 -5.72 11.50
N GLU A 40 -7.12 -4.45 11.90
CA GLU A 40 -8.05 -3.41 11.53
C GLU A 40 -8.13 -3.26 10.01
N THR A 41 -9.34 -3.39 9.48
CA THR A 41 -9.63 -3.33 8.05
C THR A 41 -10.20 -1.98 7.66
N LEU A 42 -9.70 -1.40 6.57
CA LEU A 42 -10.06 -0.08 6.07
C LEU A 42 -10.62 -0.17 4.66
N ASP A 43 -11.50 0.76 4.30
CA ASP A 43 -11.93 0.93 2.91
C ASP A 43 -10.84 1.71 2.14
N PRO A 44 -10.24 1.12 1.08
CA PRO A 44 -9.18 1.77 0.33
C PRO A 44 -9.65 3.01 -0.44
N ALA A 45 -10.93 3.09 -0.81
CA ALA A 45 -11.50 4.29 -1.43
C ALA A 45 -11.64 5.41 -0.38
N GLU A 46 -12.11 5.10 0.83
CA GLU A 46 -12.20 6.11 1.90
C GLU A 46 -10.82 6.66 2.28
N LEU A 47 -9.81 5.79 2.38
CA LEU A 47 -8.42 6.19 2.64
C LEU A 47 -7.89 7.25 1.66
N LEU A 48 -8.23 7.12 0.38
CA LEU A 48 -7.77 8.02 -0.69
C LEU A 48 -8.60 9.31 -0.81
N THR A 49 -9.68 9.48 -0.04
CA THR A 49 -10.64 10.61 -0.17
C THR A 49 -10.59 11.60 1.00
N SER A 50 -9.47 11.64 1.74
CA SER A 50 -9.30 12.34 3.02
C SER A 50 -9.71 13.84 3.07
N ASP A 51 -9.95 14.50 1.92
CA ASP A 51 -10.38 15.91 1.83
C ASP A 51 -11.87 16.13 1.48
N GLY A 52 -12.73 15.12 1.65
CA GLY A 52 -14.18 15.29 1.51
C GLY A 52 -14.66 15.52 0.08
N GLU A 53 -13.84 15.16 -0.91
CA GLU A 53 -14.21 15.22 -2.31
C GLU A 53 -15.07 14.01 -2.71
N VAL A 54 -16.19 14.32 -3.36
CA VAL A 54 -17.29 13.42 -3.65
C VAL A 54 -16.95 12.56 -4.87
N ASP A 55 -17.01 11.24 -4.67
CA ASP A 55 -16.89 10.18 -5.68
C ASP A 55 -15.55 10.09 -6.44
N ILE A 56 -14.75 9.08 -6.09
CA ILE A 56 -13.65 8.59 -6.93
C ILE A 56 -14.26 8.18 -8.29
N PRO A 57 -13.76 8.68 -9.44
CA PRO A 57 -14.27 8.29 -10.75
C PRO A 57 -14.30 6.76 -10.92
N GLU A 58 -15.36 6.22 -11.53
CA GLU A 58 -15.54 4.76 -11.71
C GLU A 58 -14.32 4.06 -12.34
N ARG A 59 -13.64 4.73 -13.27
CA ARG A 59 -12.39 4.22 -13.88
C ARG A 59 -11.24 4.08 -12.88
N THR A 60 -11.14 5.01 -11.93
CA THR A 60 -10.14 4.99 -10.87
C THR A 60 -10.46 3.89 -9.86
N GLN A 61 -11.74 3.68 -9.53
CA GLN A 61 -12.16 2.52 -8.71
C GLN A 61 -11.83 1.19 -9.38
N ILE A 62 -12.11 1.04 -10.69
CA ILE A 62 -11.75 -0.17 -11.44
C ILE A 62 -10.23 -0.40 -11.39
N GLY A 63 -9.41 0.65 -11.59
CA GLY A 63 -7.95 0.54 -11.47
C GLY A 63 -7.50 0.10 -10.07
N LEU A 64 -8.08 0.70 -9.03
CA LEU A 64 -7.80 0.35 -7.63
C LEU A 64 -8.03 -1.15 -7.37
N TYR A 65 -9.25 -1.64 -7.60
CA TYR A 65 -9.63 -3.01 -7.27
C TYR A 65 -9.08 -4.07 -8.23
N HIS A 66 -8.80 -3.75 -9.49
CA HIS A 66 -8.34 -4.74 -10.48
C HIS A 66 -6.84 -4.71 -10.78
N VAL A 67 -6.13 -3.66 -10.39
CA VAL A 67 -4.70 -3.51 -10.68
C VAL A 67 -3.90 -3.29 -9.40
N HIS A 68 -4.27 -2.30 -8.60
CA HIS A 68 -3.43 -1.86 -7.50
C HIS A 68 -3.51 -2.79 -6.29
N LEU A 69 -4.72 -3.06 -5.78
CA LEU A 69 -4.90 -3.94 -4.62
C LEU A 69 -4.40 -5.38 -4.85
N PRO A 70 -4.71 -6.06 -5.97
CA PRO A 70 -4.19 -7.41 -6.21
C PRO A 70 -2.66 -7.47 -6.19
N LYS A 71 -2.00 -6.43 -6.71
CA LYS A 71 -0.55 -6.40 -6.82
C LYS A 71 0.12 -6.08 -5.48
N LEU A 72 -0.47 -5.20 -4.67
CA LEU A 72 0.02 -4.93 -3.31
C LEU A 72 -0.17 -6.14 -2.38
N ASP A 73 -1.25 -6.90 -2.58
CA ASP A 73 -1.52 -8.18 -1.91
C ASP A 73 -0.52 -9.27 -2.36
N GLU A 74 -0.16 -9.31 -3.65
CA GLU A 74 0.90 -10.20 -4.19
C GLU A 74 2.27 -9.90 -3.57
N PHE A 75 2.62 -8.63 -3.37
CA PHE A 75 3.82 -8.23 -2.63
C PHE A 75 3.74 -8.50 -1.12
N GLY A 76 2.55 -8.81 -0.60
CA GLY A 76 2.32 -9.03 0.82
C GLY A 76 2.34 -7.76 1.66
N PHE A 77 2.34 -6.57 1.05
CA PHE A 77 2.31 -5.29 1.78
C PHE A 77 0.94 -5.02 2.41
N ILE A 78 -0.12 -5.49 1.75
CA ILE A 78 -1.47 -5.50 2.30
C ILE A 78 -2.00 -6.94 2.30
N ARG A 79 -3.06 -7.17 3.07
CA ARG A 79 -4.01 -8.25 2.80
C ARG A 79 -5.30 -7.65 2.31
N TRP A 80 -5.80 -8.14 1.19
CA TRP A 80 -7.04 -7.65 0.59
C TRP A 80 -8.18 -8.66 0.68
N ASP A 81 -9.23 -8.29 1.42
CA ASP A 81 -10.50 -9.01 1.42
C ASP A 81 -11.31 -8.61 0.18
N ARG A 82 -11.31 -9.49 -0.83
CA ARG A 82 -12.05 -9.28 -2.09
C ARG A 82 -13.56 -9.34 -1.93
N GLU A 83 -14.06 -10.00 -0.89
CA GLU A 83 -15.50 -10.13 -0.66
C GLU A 83 -16.06 -8.85 -0.06
N ASN A 84 -15.37 -8.29 0.93
CA ASN A 84 -15.80 -7.07 1.63
C ASN A 84 -15.19 -5.79 1.04
N GLY A 85 -14.20 -5.91 0.15
CA GLY A 85 -13.50 -4.77 -0.46
C GLY A 85 -12.53 -4.06 0.48
N GLN A 86 -12.22 -4.64 1.64
CA GLN A 86 -11.42 -4.00 2.67
C GLN A 86 -9.96 -4.47 2.67
N ILE A 87 -9.07 -3.63 3.17
CA ILE A 87 -7.63 -3.91 3.27
C ILE A 87 -7.13 -3.78 4.70
N CYS A 88 -6.11 -4.56 5.06
CA CYS A 88 -5.30 -4.34 6.26
C CYS A 88 -3.81 -4.53 5.92
N THR A 89 -2.92 -4.24 6.86
CA THR A 89 -1.48 -4.48 6.68
C THR A 89 -1.20 -5.98 6.49
N GLY A 90 -0.33 -6.29 5.53
CA GLY A 90 0.12 -7.65 5.27
C GLY A 90 1.43 -8.01 5.98
N ASP A 91 1.85 -9.27 5.89
CA ASP A 91 3.07 -9.76 6.55
C ASP A 91 4.34 -9.05 6.06
N GLY A 92 4.34 -8.57 4.81
CA GLY A 92 5.42 -7.79 4.19
C GLY A 92 5.38 -6.30 4.54
N TRP A 93 4.44 -5.84 5.36
CA TRP A 93 4.34 -4.42 5.74
C TRP A 93 5.63 -3.90 6.39
N ASN A 94 6.32 -4.74 7.16
CA ASN A 94 7.59 -4.41 7.82
C ASN A 94 8.73 -4.12 6.83
N ASP A 95 8.61 -4.52 5.56
CA ASP A 95 9.61 -4.22 4.53
C ASP A 95 9.36 -2.85 3.89
N VAL A 96 8.10 -2.44 3.71
CA VAL A 96 7.73 -1.18 3.04
C VAL A 96 7.58 -0.01 4.00
N ALA A 97 7.03 -0.22 5.20
CA ALA A 97 6.75 0.84 6.17
C ALA A 97 8.01 1.65 6.56
N PRO A 98 9.18 1.04 6.85
CA PRO A 98 10.38 1.80 7.16
C PRO A 98 10.86 2.69 6.00
N VAL A 99 10.58 2.29 4.75
CA VAL A 99 10.94 3.08 3.56
C VAL A 99 10.01 4.28 3.42
N LEU A 100 8.71 4.09 3.66
CA LEU A 100 7.73 5.19 3.72
C LEU A 100 8.13 6.21 4.78
N ASP A 101 8.54 5.75 5.97
CA ASP A 101 9.00 6.62 7.05
C ASP A 101 10.22 7.45 6.64
N VAL A 102 11.24 6.82 6.06
CA VAL A 102 12.42 7.54 5.55
C VAL A 102 12.03 8.57 4.50
N ILE A 103 11.12 8.24 3.58
CA ILE A 103 10.66 9.20 2.56
C ILE A 103 9.95 10.38 3.23
N ARG A 104 9.02 10.12 4.14
CA ARG A 104 8.24 11.15 4.85
C ARG A 104 9.14 12.07 5.67
N GLU A 105 10.10 11.51 6.40
CA GLU A 105 11.07 12.29 7.20
C GLU A 105 12.01 13.15 6.34
N ASN A 106 12.12 12.87 5.04
CA ASN A 106 13.04 13.54 4.13
C ASN A 106 12.32 14.24 2.96
N GLU A 107 11.01 14.41 3.01
CA GLU A 107 10.18 14.94 1.91
C GLU A 107 10.75 16.26 1.34
N GLU A 108 11.12 17.19 2.21
CA GLU A 108 11.69 18.51 1.85
C GLU A 108 13.02 18.43 1.07
N ARG A 109 13.68 17.26 1.08
CA ARG A 109 14.97 17.04 0.40
C ARG A 109 14.80 16.49 -1.01
N PHE A 110 13.59 16.04 -1.38
CA PHE A 110 13.32 15.51 -2.71
C PHE A 110 13.04 16.64 -3.70
N PRO A 111 13.46 16.49 -4.98
CA PRO A 111 13.04 17.40 -6.04
C PRO A 111 11.51 17.42 -6.20
N GLU A 112 10.99 18.56 -6.64
CA GLU A 112 9.57 18.72 -6.94
C GLU A 112 9.12 17.67 -7.98
N GLY A 113 8.03 16.95 -7.69
CA GLY A 113 7.44 15.92 -8.57
C GLY A 113 8.09 14.53 -8.49
N VAL A 114 9.01 14.28 -7.55
CA VAL A 114 9.57 12.93 -7.31
C VAL A 114 8.65 12.08 -6.43
N LEU A 115 8.01 12.71 -5.45
CA LEU A 115 7.05 12.08 -4.53
C LEU A 115 5.61 12.34 -4.97
#